data_AF-A0AAP2JV71-F1
#
_entry.id   AF-A0AAP2JV71-F1
#
_cell.length_a   1.000
_cell.length_b   1.000
_cell.length_c   1.000
_cell.angle_alpha   90.00
_cell.angle_beta   90.00
_cell.angle_gamma   90.00
#
_symmetry.space_group_name_H-M   'P 1'
#
loop_
_entity.id
_entity.type
_entity.pdbx_description
1 polymer ?
#
loop_
_entity_poly.entity_id
_entity_poly.type
_entity_poly.pdbx_seq_one_letter_code
_entity_poly.pdbx_strand_id
1 'polypeptide(L)'
;MPIELNYPVKFNQVNLLNFSSDKKNIEQFANEIVTTSNIQYSRKGICLGLAHSYIAYENEGNGLAFIENLNQMLNVSKKELPDKKKQNSYSDLAYQTHSFATLKNHFLNALKLQFNYTKSSHYKIMAKEILDTELPYRHPYETNLEYINHYLYLNKNDELLDNYSGLNSDTERLMINDFYLKIAKNVTVNQPEMPKFPEDIQNKIIKDQTLTDDEMQIFLHYAFVYCAAQYEFKTTQFNILAGITYHNNKPNNSYENIEQKWRFITRYELKKAISITVFKKEDFFAIYAAQKHATAITAKYQPTNNNYQFSFFEPNKGVFYTSDKNKLMGVIDQLPIDSPTSIVKYANLNEQEKLQPIGYIQLFQTEKGNTHRLNLQTSSKKDVQKQAKEVLAQKKVSTSLKDGNKLVFIDYNPLNDELTLSLPLGKRTFTIYSELNDIDTTIDLINASMHEYPTYKENDIYIDWKGQILNRLKKH
;
A
#
# COMPACT_ATOMS: atom_id res chain seq x y z
N MET A 1 -37.01 7.77 3.53
CA MET A 1 -36.17 8.39 2.49
C MET A 1 -34.74 7.91 2.72
N PRO A 2 -34.00 7.47 1.69
CA PRO A 2 -32.59 7.12 1.86
C PRO A 2 -31.84 8.33 2.41
N ILE A 3 -31.08 8.14 3.49
CA ILE A 3 -30.24 9.20 4.04
C ILE A 3 -29.13 9.43 3.02
N GLU A 4 -29.12 10.59 2.37
CA GLU A 4 -28.00 10.97 1.51
C GLU A 4 -26.74 11.07 2.38
N LEU A 5 -25.85 10.11 2.20
CA LEU A 5 -24.59 10.05 2.95
C LEU A 5 -23.67 11.17 2.49
N ASN A 6 -23.54 12.21 3.31
CA ASN A 6 -22.53 13.22 3.09
C ASN A 6 -21.15 12.70 3.53
N TYR A 7 -20.25 12.51 2.57
CA TYR A 7 -18.83 12.22 2.81
C TYR A 7 -18.06 13.53 2.94
N PRO A 8 -17.64 13.97 4.16
CA PRO A 8 -16.97 15.26 4.32
C PRO A 8 -15.57 15.27 3.70
N VAL A 9 -14.86 14.14 3.74
CA VAL A 9 -13.61 13.95 3.02
C VAL A 9 -13.91 13.21 1.72
N LYS A 10 -13.91 13.92 0.58
CA LYS A 10 -14.19 13.33 -0.73
C LYS A 10 -13.00 12.53 -1.24
N PHE A 11 -13.25 11.40 -1.88
CA PHE A 11 -12.23 10.65 -2.60
C PHE A 11 -12.89 9.85 -3.72
N ASN A 12 -12.19 9.70 -4.84
CA ASN A 12 -12.65 8.84 -5.93
C ASN A 12 -11.43 8.15 -6.55
N GLN A 13 -11.32 6.84 -6.36
CA GLN A 13 -10.19 6.05 -6.85
C GLN A 13 -9.97 6.20 -8.36
N VAL A 14 -11.02 6.49 -9.15
CA VAL A 14 -10.90 6.68 -10.60
C VAL A 14 -9.93 7.82 -10.92
N ASN A 15 -9.87 8.87 -10.10
CA ASN A 15 -8.93 9.97 -10.30
C ASN A 15 -7.47 9.55 -10.13
N LEU A 16 -7.22 8.61 -9.23
CA LEU A 16 -5.90 8.03 -8.96
C LEU A 16 -5.51 7.05 -10.06
N LEU A 17 -6.42 6.16 -10.44
CA LEU A 17 -6.23 5.16 -11.49
C LEU A 17 -6.00 5.80 -12.86
N ASN A 18 -6.75 6.85 -13.20
CA ASN A 18 -6.56 7.58 -14.44
C ASN A 18 -5.20 8.27 -14.51
N PHE A 19 -4.74 8.84 -13.38
CA PHE A 19 -3.43 9.48 -13.30
C PHE A 19 -2.28 8.49 -13.45
N SER A 20 -2.34 7.35 -12.75
CA SER A 20 -1.29 6.33 -12.81
C SER A 20 -1.25 5.56 -14.14
N SER A 21 -2.39 5.46 -14.82
CA SER A 21 -2.51 4.83 -16.13
C SER A 21 -2.20 5.75 -17.32
N ASP A 22 -1.84 7.01 -17.07
CA ASP A 22 -1.38 7.92 -18.13
C ASP A 22 -0.05 7.40 -18.68
N LYS A 23 0.12 7.41 -20.01
CA LYS A 23 1.34 6.98 -20.69
C LYS A 23 2.60 7.68 -20.14
N LYS A 24 2.49 8.93 -19.69
CA LYS A 24 3.62 9.68 -19.11
C LYS A 24 4.04 9.20 -17.73
N ASN A 25 3.12 8.59 -16.99
CA ASN A 25 3.32 8.21 -15.60
C ASN A 25 3.53 6.71 -15.45
N ILE A 26 2.93 5.90 -16.33
CA ILE A 26 2.90 4.43 -16.21
C ILE A 26 4.30 3.81 -16.07
N GLU A 27 5.29 4.31 -16.80
CA GLU A 27 6.68 3.82 -16.72
C GLU A 27 7.29 4.03 -15.31
N GLN A 28 6.91 5.12 -14.64
CA GLN A 28 7.42 5.45 -13.30
C GLN A 28 6.80 4.56 -12.21
N PHE A 29 5.63 3.98 -12.47
CA PHE A 29 4.99 2.98 -11.60
C PHE A 29 5.37 1.54 -11.99
N ALA A 30 5.57 1.28 -13.28
CA ALA A 30 5.76 -0.06 -13.83
C ALA A 30 7.10 -0.69 -13.43
N ASN A 31 8.16 0.10 -13.21
CA ASN A 31 9.46 -0.45 -12.78
C ASN A 31 9.41 -1.15 -11.40
N GLU A 32 8.34 -0.95 -10.62
CA GLU A 32 8.15 -1.54 -9.29
C GLU A 32 6.99 -2.56 -9.24
N ILE A 33 6.37 -2.83 -10.39
CA ILE A 33 5.32 -3.83 -10.58
C ILE A 33 5.79 -4.81 -11.64
N VAL A 34 5.33 -6.07 -11.61
CA VAL A 34 5.81 -7.12 -12.54
C VAL A 34 5.70 -6.72 -14.01
N THR A 35 4.67 -5.94 -14.40
CA THR A 35 4.48 -5.42 -15.78
C THR A 35 3.66 -4.11 -15.83
N THR A 36 3.72 -3.40 -16.96
CA THR A 36 2.88 -2.23 -17.28
C THR A 36 1.39 -2.58 -17.47
N SER A 37 1.08 -3.81 -17.92
CA SER A 37 -0.30 -4.27 -18.11
C SER A 37 -1.06 -4.29 -16.79
N ASN A 38 -0.41 -4.68 -15.68
CA ASN A 38 -1.02 -4.71 -14.35
C ASN A 38 -1.64 -3.36 -13.94
N ILE A 39 -0.99 -2.24 -14.29
CA ILE A 39 -1.50 -0.90 -14.00
C ILE A 39 -2.73 -0.59 -14.85
N GLN A 40 -2.72 -0.93 -16.14
CA GLN A 40 -3.86 -0.68 -17.02
C GLN A 40 -5.09 -1.49 -16.62
N TYR A 41 -4.91 -2.76 -16.25
CA TYR A 41 -6.01 -3.60 -15.79
C TYR A 41 -6.49 -3.24 -14.37
N SER A 42 -5.66 -2.57 -13.55
CA SER A 42 -6.08 -2.00 -12.27
C SER A 42 -7.17 -0.92 -12.38
N ARG A 43 -7.46 -0.41 -13.59
CA ARG A 43 -8.64 0.43 -13.88
C ARG A 43 -9.96 -0.22 -13.48
N LYS A 44 -10.00 -1.56 -13.34
CA LYS A 44 -11.16 -2.29 -12.78
C LYS A 44 -11.39 -2.03 -11.29
N GLY A 45 -10.48 -1.35 -10.61
CA GLY A 45 -10.58 -0.95 -9.21
C GLY A 45 -9.50 -1.58 -8.32
N ILE A 46 -9.12 -0.85 -7.28
CA ILE A 46 -8.19 -1.27 -6.23
C ILE A 46 -8.79 -1.09 -4.82
N CYS A 47 -10.12 -1.17 -4.76
CA CYS A 47 -10.92 -0.86 -3.58
C CYS A 47 -10.49 -1.64 -2.34
N LEU A 48 -10.14 -2.92 -2.49
CA LEU A 48 -9.70 -3.75 -1.37
C LEU A 48 -8.34 -3.28 -0.83
N GLY A 49 -7.39 -3.02 -1.72
CA GLY A 49 -6.07 -2.49 -1.34
C GLY A 49 -6.15 -1.14 -0.64
N LEU A 50 -7.03 -0.25 -1.12
CA LEU A 50 -7.30 1.03 -0.47
C LEU A 50 -8.00 0.87 0.88
N ALA A 51 -8.95 -0.06 1.01
CA ALA A 51 -9.63 -0.34 2.28
C ALA A 51 -8.65 -0.88 3.34
N HIS A 52 -7.75 -1.80 2.98
CA HIS A 52 -6.66 -2.24 3.85
C HIS A 52 -5.76 -1.08 4.28
N SER A 53 -5.33 -0.26 3.32
CA SER A 53 -4.46 0.90 3.60
C SER A 53 -5.15 1.89 4.54
N TYR A 54 -6.44 2.17 4.33
CA TYR A 54 -7.22 3.05 5.20
C TYR A 54 -7.30 2.52 6.63
N ILE A 55 -7.63 1.24 6.84
CA ILE A 55 -7.69 0.65 8.19
C ILE A 55 -6.33 0.71 8.87
N ALA A 56 -5.26 0.43 8.13
CA ALA A 56 -3.90 0.48 8.65
C ALA A 56 -3.54 1.86 9.22
N TYR A 57 -3.89 2.95 8.52
CA TYR A 57 -3.69 4.31 9.04
C TYR A 57 -4.72 4.70 10.11
N GLU A 58 -5.97 4.24 10.02
CA GLU A 58 -7.02 4.50 11.01
C GLU A 58 -6.71 3.84 12.36
N ASN A 59 -6.01 2.71 12.37
CA ASN A 59 -5.49 2.09 13.60
C ASN A 59 -4.65 3.06 14.43
N GLU A 60 -3.92 3.98 13.79
CA GLU A 60 -3.18 5.08 14.44
C GLU A 60 -3.95 6.41 14.48
N GLY A 61 -5.19 6.45 13.98
CA GLY A 61 -6.07 7.62 14.00
C GLY A 61 -5.82 8.57 12.83
N ASN A 62 -5.11 8.09 11.80
CA ASN A 62 -4.68 8.85 10.65
C ASN A 62 -5.44 8.46 9.37
N GLY A 63 -6.55 7.72 9.44
CA GLY A 63 -7.27 7.27 8.25
C GLY A 63 -7.83 8.43 7.42
N LEU A 64 -8.38 9.46 8.07
CA LEU A 64 -8.81 10.70 7.40
C LEU A 64 -7.63 11.42 6.74
N ALA A 65 -6.56 11.65 7.51
CA ALA A 65 -5.35 12.33 7.05
C ALA A 65 -4.69 11.60 5.88
N PHE A 66 -4.74 10.26 5.86
CA PHE A 66 -4.26 9.46 4.74
C PHE A 66 -5.01 9.75 3.43
N ILE A 67 -6.35 9.81 3.48
CA ILE A 67 -7.16 10.10 2.29
C ILE A 67 -6.99 11.55 1.83
N GLU A 68 -6.91 12.50 2.76
CA GLU A 68 -6.61 13.91 2.46
C GLU A 68 -5.23 14.06 1.81
N ASN A 69 -4.22 13.38 2.36
CA ASN A 69 -2.86 13.38 1.83
C ASN A 69 -2.82 12.80 0.41
N LEU A 70 -3.47 11.66 0.16
CA LEU A 70 -3.59 11.09 -1.18
C LEU A 70 -4.17 12.09 -2.20
N ASN A 71 -5.26 12.78 -1.84
CA ASN A 71 -5.89 13.79 -2.69
C ASN A 71 -4.96 14.98 -2.94
N GLN A 72 -4.31 15.49 -1.88
CA GLN A 72 -3.37 16.59 -1.99
C GLN A 72 -2.21 16.24 -2.92
N MET A 73 -1.57 15.09 -2.70
CA MET A 73 -0.44 14.65 -3.51
C MET A 73 -0.85 14.43 -4.96
N LEU A 74 -2.00 13.82 -5.21
CA LEU A 74 -2.56 13.66 -6.56
C LEU A 74 -2.79 15.03 -7.25
N ASN A 75 -3.33 16.01 -6.54
CA ASN A 75 -3.57 17.34 -7.08
C ASN A 75 -2.26 18.07 -7.40
N VAL A 76 -1.24 17.95 -6.54
CA VAL A 76 0.07 18.55 -6.76
C VAL A 76 0.79 17.89 -7.95
N SER A 77 0.76 16.56 -8.03
CA SER A 77 1.37 15.80 -9.12
C SER A 77 0.74 16.05 -10.50
N LYS A 78 -0.51 16.54 -10.55
CA LYS A 78 -1.19 16.91 -11.80
C LYS A 78 -0.87 18.31 -12.31
N LYS A 79 -0.30 19.20 -11.49
CA LYS A 79 -0.06 20.59 -11.89
C LYS A 79 0.98 20.65 -13.01
N GLU A 80 0.71 21.41 -14.07
CA GLU A 80 1.75 21.77 -15.03
C GLU A 80 2.76 22.70 -14.35
N LEU A 81 4.04 22.43 -14.54
CA LEU A 81 5.09 23.26 -13.96
C LEU A 81 5.18 24.59 -14.73
N PRO A 82 5.22 25.73 -14.04
CA PRO A 82 5.54 26.99 -14.68
C PRO A 82 6.96 26.96 -15.26
N ASP A 83 7.19 27.81 -16.26
CA ASP A 83 8.38 27.84 -17.09
C ASP A 83 9.71 27.79 -16.28
N LYS A 84 10.65 26.94 -16.68
CA LYS A 84 11.83 26.45 -15.92
C LYS A 84 12.87 27.51 -15.51
N LYS A 85 12.59 28.80 -15.70
CA LYS A 85 13.54 29.91 -15.53
C LYS A 85 13.46 30.62 -14.17
N LYS A 86 12.56 30.22 -13.26
CA LYS A 86 12.34 30.92 -11.96
C LYS A 86 12.60 30.01 -10.77
N GLN A 87 13.19 30.54 -9.69
CA GLN A 87 13.44 29.80 -8.44
C GLN A 87 12.19 29.13 -7.86
N ASN A 88 11.05 29.83 -7.83
CA ASN A 88 9.77 29.26 -7.37
C ASN A 88 9.37 28.01 -8.18
N SER A 89 9.68 27.96 -9.49
CA SER A 89 9.39 26.79 -10.33
C SER A 89 10.18 25.53 -9.92
N TYR A 90 11.33 25.69 -9.25
CA TYR A 90 12.15 24.57 -8.78
C TYR A 90 11.72 24.07 -7.41
N SER A 91 11.37 24.95 -6.48
CA SER A 91 10.74 24.55 -5.21
C SER A 91 9.38 23.87 -5.47
N ASP A 92 8.61 24.39 -6.43
CA ASP A 92 7.38 23.75 -6.90
C ASP A 92 7.65 22.39 -7.56
N LEU A 93 8.69 22.27 -8.39
CA LEU A 93 9.13 21.00 -8.98
C LEU A 93 9.57 19.99 -7.93
N ALA A 94 10.32 20.42 -6.91
CA ALA A 94 10.78 19.54 -5.84
C ALA A 94 9.61 19.07 -4.98
N TYR A 95 8.70 19.99 -4.63
CA TYR A 95 7.46 19.65 -3.95
C TYR A 95 6.63 18.67 -4.77
N GLN A 96 6.51 18.88 -6.08
CA GLN A 96 5.82 17.98 -6.98
C GLN A 96 6.48 16.60 -7.08
N THR A 97 7.81 16.56 -7.17
CA THR A 97 8.60 15.32 -7.24
C THR A 97 8.42 14.51 -5.97
N HIS A 98 8.56 15.15 -4.81
CA HIS A 98 8.34 14.51 -3.52
C HIS A 98 6.89 14.04 -3.37
N SER A 99 5.91 14.90 -3.72
CA SER A 99 4.49 14.55 -3.69
C SER A 99 4.18 13.34 -4.56
N PHE A 100 4.78 13.29 -5.76
CA PHE A 100 4.63 12.16 -6.67
C PHE A 100 5.24 10.88 -6.09
N ALA A 101 6.43 10.95 -5.48
CA ALA A 101 7.06 9.80 -4.83
C ALA A 101 6.20 9.25 -3.68
N THR A 102 5.68 10.12 -2.82
CA THR A 102 4.77 9.75 -1.72
C THR A 102 3.47 9.13 -2.25
N LEU A 103 2.84 9.77 -3.25
CA LEU A 103 1.66 9.24 -3.91
C LEU A 103 1.92 7.86 -4.51
N LYS A 104 3.07 7.70 -5.17
CA LYS A 104 3.51 6.45 -5.77
C LYS A 104 3.62 5.35 -4.72
N ASN A 105 4.30 5.60 -3.61
CA ASN A 105 4.45 4.63 -2.53
C ASN A 105 3.08 4.16 -2.00
N HIS A 106 2.17 5.09 -1.71
CA HIS A 106 0.83 4.72 -1.22
C HIS A 106 0.03 3.93 -2.25
N PHE A 107 0.06 4.34 -3.52
CA PHE A 107 -0.63 3.65 -4.60
C PHE A 107 -0.07 2.24 -4.84
N LEU A 108 1.26 2.08 -4.83
CA LEU A 108 1.91 0.79 -4.98
C LEU A 108 1.59 -0.16 -3.82
N ASN A 109 1.52 0.34 -2.59
CA ASN A 109 1.10 -0.47 -1.45
C ASN A 109 -0.35 -0.98 -1.61
N ALA A 110 -1.27 -0.09 -1.98
CA ALA A 110 -2.66 -0.48 -2.26
C ALA A 110 -2.75 -1.50 -3.41
N LEU A 111 -2.01 -1.31 -4.50
CA LEU A 111 -1.94 -2.28 -5.61
C LEU A 111 -1.40 -3.63 -5.17
N LYS A 112 -0.29 -3.67 -4.42
CA LYS A 112 0.30 -4.92 -3.93
C LYS A 112 -0.69 -5.70 -3.06
N LEU A 113 -1.43 -5.01 -2.18
CA LEU A 113 -2.48 -5.63 -1.36
C LEU A 113 -3.62 -6.20 -2.21
N GLN A 114 -4.08 -5.45 -3.22
CA GLN A 114 -5.11 -5.90 -4.18
C GLN A 114 -4.64 -7.14 -4.97
N PHE A 115 -3.41 -7.13 -5.46
CA PHE A 115 -2.85 -8.24 -6.24
C PHE A 115 -2.59 -9.47 -5.39
N ASN A 116 -2.06 -9.31 -4.18
CA ASN A 116 -1.87 -10.42 -3.24
C ASN A 116 -3.20 -11.15 -2.97
N TYR A 117 -4.28 -10.39 -2.72
CA TYR A 117 -5.61 -10.97 -2.54
C TYR A 117 -6.10 -11.69 -3.80
N THR A 118 -5.93 -11.07 -4.98
CA THR A 118 -6.38 -11.68 -6.24
C THR A 118 -5.68 -13.01 -6.48
N LYS A 119 -4.36 -13.05 -6.27
CA LYS A 119 -3.56 -14.27 -6.41
C LYS A 119 -3.94 -15.32 -5.36
N SER A 120 -4.10 -14.93 -4.10
CA SER A 120 -4.50 -15.89 -3.07
C SER A 120 -5.89 -16.45 -3.31
N SER A 121 -6.84 -15.62 -3.74
CA SER A 121 -8.20 -16.04 -4.10
C SER A 121 -8.20 -17.02 -5.28
N HIS A 122 -7.40 -16.75 -6.32
CA HIS A 122 -7.21 -17.68 -7.44
C HIS A 122 -6.74 -19.05 -6.96
N TYR A 123 -5.66 -19.08 -6.18
CA TYR A 123 -5.12 -20.33 -5.65
C TYR A 123 -6.07 -21.07 -4.71
N LYS A 124 -6.87 -20.35 -3.92
CA LYS A 124 -7.92 -20.97 -3.09
C LYS A 124 -9.01 -21.64 -3.91
N ILE A 125 -9.37 -21.05 -5.06
CA ILE A 125 -10.30 -21.67 -6.02
C ILE A 125 -9.67 -22.91 -6.64
N MET A 126 -8.45 -22.80 -7.17
CA MET A 126 -7.70 -23.93 -7.75
C MET A 126 -7.52 -25.09 -6.76
N ALA A 127 -7.18 -24.78 -5.50
CA ALA A 127 -7.06 -25.77 -4.43
C ALA A 127 -8.38 -26.52 -4.21
N LYS A 128 -9.52 -25.84 -4.31
CA LYS A 128 -10.83 -26.50 -4.16
C LYS A 128 -11.18 -27.35 -5.38
N GLU A 129 -10.99 -26.81 -6.58
CA GLU A 129 -11.42 -27.45 -7.83
C GLU A 129 -10.58 -28.68 -8.17
N ILE A 130 -9.28 -28.68 -7.87
CA ILE A 130 -8.37 -29.80 -8.25
C ILE A 130 -8.80 -31.15 -7.67
N LEU A 131 -9.49 -31.16 -6.53
CA LEU A 131 -9.96 -32.40 -5.90
C LEU A 131 -11.04 -33.12 -6.74
N ASP A 132 -11.74 -32.39 -7.60
CA ASP A 132 -12.78 -32.91 -8.48
C ASP A 132 -12.34 -32.93 -9.96
N THR A 133 -11.09 -32.54 -10.26
CA THR A 133 -10.56 -32.42 -11.62
C THR A 133 -9.95 -33.73 -12.11
N GLU A 134 -10.40 -34.23 -13.26
CA GLU A 134 -9.74 -35.35 -13.95
C GLU A 134 -8.31 -34.95 -14.38
N LEU A 135 -7.31 -35.68 -13.90
CA LEU A 135 -5.92 -35.41 -14.24
C LEU A 135 -5.58 -35.93 -15.64
N PRO A 136 -4.66 -35.27 -16.37
CA PRO A 136 -4.22 -35.72 -17.69
C PRO A 136 -3.49 -37.06 -17.60
N TYR A 137 -3.42 -37.80 -18.71
CA TYR A 137 -2.69 -39.07 -18.76
C TYR A 137 -1.22 -38.91 -18.34
N ARG A 138 -0.76 -39.74 -17.40
CA ARG A 138 0.64 -39.84 -16.98
C ARG A 138 1.41 -40.83 -17.84
N HIS A 139 2.53 -40.40 -18.43
CA HIS A 139 3.40 -41.30 -19.15
C HIS A 139 4.16 -42.23 -18.18
N PRO A 140 4.38 -43.53 -18.53
CA PRO A 140 4.97 -44.51 -17.61
C PRO A 140 6.35 -44.18 -17.02
N TYR A 141 7.09 -43.26 -17.66
CA TYR A 141 8.43 -42.86 -17.26
C TYR A 141 8.49 -41.46 -16.64
N GLU A 142 7.36 -40.76 -16.53
CA GLU A 142 7.32 -39.44 -15.90
C GLU A 142 7.50 -39.56 -14.38
N THR A 143 8.51 -38.86 -13.86
CA THR A 143 8.63 -38.58 -12.42
C THR A 143 7.44 -37.75 -11.94
N ASN A 144 7.22 -37.70 -10.62
CA ASN A 144 6.13 -36.88 -10.07
C ASN A 144 6.29 -35.40 -10.46
N LEU A 145 7.53 -34.89 -10.44
CA LEU A 145 7.81 -33.48 -10.78
C LEU A 145 7.57 -33.19 -12.26
N GLU A 146 7.95 -34.10 -13.16
CA GLU A 146 7.65 -33.98 -14.59
C GLU A 146 6.13 -33.98 -14.83
N TYR A 147 5.42 -34.89 -14.18
CA TYR A 147 3.96 -34.98 -14.29
C TYR A 147 3.24 -33.73 -13.75
N ILE A 148 3.71 -33.15 -12.64
CA ILE A 148 3.22 -31.86 -12.12
C ILE A 148 3.43 -30.75 -13.18
N ASN A 149 4.62 -30.66 -13.76
CA ASN A 149 4.91 -29.64 -14.78
C ASN A 149 4.08 -29.84 -16.06
N HIS A 150 3.82 -31.09 -16.44
CA HIS A 150 2.93 -31.45 -17.54
C HIS A 150 1.49 -30.98 -17.25
N TYR A 151 0.95 -31.27 -16.07
CA TYR A 151 -0.36 -30.78 -15.63
C TYR A 151 -0.45 -29.24 -15.71
N LEU A 152 0.52 -28.53 -15.15
CA LEU A 152 0.53 -27.06 -15.14
C LEU A 152 0.69 -26.46 -16.54
N TYR A 153 1.38 -27.15 -17.45
CA TYR A 153 1.48 -26.72 -18.85
C TYR A 153 0.16 -26.84 -19.60
N LEU A 154 -0.64 -27.88 -19.31
CA LEU A 154 -1.97 -28.05 -19.91
C LEU A 154 -3.00 -27.10 -19.30
N ASN A 155 -2.85 -26.77 -18.02
CA ASN A 155 -3.79 -25.94 -17.25
C ASN A 155 -3.21 -24.55 -16.93
N LYS A 156 -2.67 -23.88 -17.95
CA LYS A 156 -2.08 -22.54 -17.78
C LYS A 156 -3.13 -21.53 -17.34
N ASN A 157 -2.73 -20.64 -16.44
CA ASN A 157 -3.49 -19.45 -16.07
C ASN A 157 -3.95 -18.63 -17.28
N ASP A 158 -5.16 -18.07 -17.18
CA ASP A 158 -5.74 -17.14 -18.15
C ASP A 158 -4.83 -15.90 -18.31
N GLU A 159 -4.60 -15.46 -19.57
CA GLU A 159 -3.90 -14.21 -19.89
C GLU A 159 -4.47 -13.00 -19.13
N LEU A 160 -5.77 -12.99 -18.82
CA LEU A 160 -6.39 -11.92 -18.03
C LEU A 160 -5.86 -11.87 -16.59
N LEU A 161 -5.57 -13.02 -15.98
CA LEU A 161 -5.05 -13.09 -14.62
C LEU A 161 -3.59 -12.64 -14.56
N ASP A 162 -2.80 -13.03 -15.57
CA ASP A 162 -1.43 -12.54 -15.72
C ASP A 162 -1.42 -11.02 -15.94
N ASN A 163 -2.21 -10.53 -16.90
CA ASN A 163 -2.27 -9.11 -17.21
C ASN A 163 -2.81 -8.22 -16.08
N TYR A 164 -3.64 -8.75 -15.18
CA TYR A 164 -4.16 -8.00 -14.04
C TYR A 164 -3.24 -8.06 -12.83
N SER A 165 -2.80 -9.26 -12.44
CA SER A 165 -2.08 -9.47 -11.18
C SER A 165 -0.58 -9.72 -11.35
N GLY A 166 -0.11 -9.99 -12.56
CA GLY A 166 1.24 -10.48 -12.87
C GLY A 166 1.44 -11.90 -12.34
N LEU A 167 0.41 -12.76 -12.41
CA LEU A 167 0.54 -14.18 -12.13
C LEU A 167 0.57 -14.96 -13.44
N ASN A 168 1.75 -15.09 -14.02
CA ASN A 168 1.99 -15.96 -15.16
C ASN A 168 2.19 -17.43 -14.75
N SER A 169 2.03 -18.33 -15.72
CA SER A 169 2.18 -19.77 -15.51
C SER A 169 3.59 -20.18 -15.06
N ASP A 170 4.62 -19.44 -15.46
CA ASP A 170 6.00 -19.74 -15.03
C ASP A 170 6.20 -19.48 -13.53
N THR A 171 5.61 -18.40 -13.01
CA THR A 171 5.65 -18.06 -11.58
C THR A 171 4.96 -19.14 -10.74
N GLU A 172 3.77 -19.58 -11.18
CA GLU A 172 3.03 -20.66 -10.52
C GLU A 172 3.81 -21.97 -10.52
N ARG A 173 4.34 -22.36 -11.69
CA ARG A 173 5.19 -23.55 -11.83
C ARG A 173 6.39 -23.51 -10.89
N LEU A 174 7.09 -22.39 -10.80
CA LEU A 174 8.23 -22.24 -9.90
C LEU A 174 7.83 -22.39 -8.43
N MET A 175 6.69 -21.83 -8.01
CA MET A 175 6.21 -21.93 -6.63
C MET A 175 5.81 -23.36 -6.24
N ILE A 176 5.10 -24.07 -7.14
CA ILE A 176 4.69 -25.46 -6.91
C ILE A 176 5.90 -26.39 -6.92
N ASN A 177 6.85 -26.19 -7.83
CA ASN A 177 8.09 -26.97 -7.87
C ASN A 177 8.95 -26.73 -6.62
N ASP A 178 9.05 -25.50 -6.14
CA ASP A 178 9.75 -25.19 -4.88
C ASP A 178 9.10 -25.93 -3.68
N PHE A 179 7.77 -25.98 -3.62
CA PHE A 179 7.05 -26.76 -2.61
C PHE A 179 7.36 -28.25 -2.71
N TYR A 180 7.29 -28.84 -3.90
CA TYR A 180 7.66 -30.24 -4.15
C TYR A 180 9.10 -30.52 -3.70
N LEU A 181 10.06 -29.69 -4.11
CA LEU A 181 11.48 -29.88 -3.81
C LEU A 181 11.80 -29.74 -2.32
N LYS A 182 11.07 -28.88 -1.59
CA LYS A 182 11.17 -28.81 -0.13
C LYS A 182 10.75 -30.12 0.52
N ILE A 183 9.61 -30.68 0.10
CA ILE A 183 9.13 -31.98 0.59
C ILE A 183 10.10 -33.10 0.25
N ALA A 184 10.57 -33.18 -1.00
CA ALA A 184 11.49 -34.21 -1.47
C ALA A 184 12.83 -34.19 -0.71
N LYS A 185 13.30 -33.00 -0.32
CA LYS A 185 14.50 -32.82 0.51
C LYS A 185 14.24 -32.96 2.02
N ASN A 186 13.02 -33.31 2.42
CA ASN A 186 12.57 -33.36 3.82
C ASN A 186 12.83 -32.05 4.59
N VAL A 187 12.69 -30.92 3.91
CA VAL A 187 12.80 -29.58 4.50
C VAL A 187 11.44 -29.18 5.05
N THR A 188 11.39 -28.82 6.33
CA THR A 188 10.15 -28.39 6.97
C THR A 188 9.66 -27.06 6.39
N VAL A 189 8.44 -27.04 5.86
CA VAL A 189 7.78 -25.82 5.35
C VAL A 189 7.11 -25.08 6.52
N ASN A 190 7.88 -24.25 7.23
CA ASN A 190 7.40 -23.54 8.42
C ASN A 190 6.99 -22.09 8.19
N GLN A 191 7.27 -21.50 7.02
CA GLN A 191 6.98 -20.09 6.74
C GLN A 191 6.41 -19.89 5.33
N PRO A 192 5.14 -19.44 5.21
CA PRO A 192 4.16 -19.28 6.29
C PRO A 192 3.81 -20.63 6.95
N GLU A 193 3.25 -20.62 8.17
CA GLU A 193 2.67 -21.83 8.76
C GLU A 193 1.57 -22.37 7.82
N MET A 194 1.52 -23.69 7.65
CA MET A 194 0.65 -24.38 6.71
C MET A 194 -0.15 -25.48 7.42
N PRO A 195 -1.36 -25.83 6.91
CA PRO A 195 -2.05 -27.04 7.35
C PRO A 195 -1.15 -28.26 7.19
N LYS A 196 -1.27 -29.23 8.11
CA LYS A 196 -0.46 -30.46 8.08
C LYS A 196 -0.66 -31.19 6.76
N PHE A 197 0.45 -31.43 6.05
CA PHE A 197 0.49 -32.19 4.81
C PHE A 197 0.40 -33.71 5.10
N PRO A 198 -0.30 -34.52 4.28
CA PRO A 198 -0.42 -35.96 4.52
C PRO A 198 0.94 -36.67 4.53
N GLU A 199 1.23 -37.38 5.63
CA GLU A 199 2.54 -38.01 5.87
C GLU A 199 2.84 -39.16 4.90
N ASP A 200 1.82 -39.88 4.45
CA ASP A 200 1.91 -40.95 3.46
C ASP A 200 2.39 -40.43 2.09
N ILE A 201 1.78 -39.34 1.60
CA ILE A 201 2.18 -38.68 0.35
C ILE A 201 3.58 -38.09 0.50
N GLN A 202 3.87 -37.42 1.63
CA GLN A 202 5.21 -36.91 1.94
C GLN A 202 6.27 -38.01 1.86
N ASN A 203 6.02 -39.15 2.50
CA ASN A 203 6.96 -40.26 2.54
C ASN A 203 7.20 -40.86 1.15
N LYS A 204 6.17 -40.91 0.29
CA LYS A 204 6.32 -41.32 -1.12
C LYS A 204 7.20 -40.34 -1.89
N ILE A 205 6.96 -39.03 -1.76
CA ILE A 205 7.77 -38.00 -2.43
C ILE A 205 9.24 -38.05 -1.99
N ILE A 206 9.51 -38.19 -0.69
CA ILE A 206 10.88 -38.31 -0.15
C ILE A 206 11.61 -39.54 -0.70
N LYS A 207 10.89 -40.65 -0.88
CA LYS A 207 11.45 -41.92 -1.40
C LYS A 207 11.43 -41.99 -2.94
N ASP A 208 11.07 -40.90 -3.61
CA ASP A 208 10.90 -40.83 -5.07
C ASP A 208 9.95 -41.91 -5.63
N GLN A 209 8.91 -42.24 -4.86
CA GLN A 209 7.87 -43.18 -5.27
C GLN A 209 6.79 -42.47 -6.08
N THR A 210 6.30 -43.15 -7.11
CA THR A 210 5.21 -42.65 -7.96
C THR A 210 3.93 -42.46 -7.14
N LEU A 211 3.35 -41.26 -7.24
CA LEU A 211 2.03 -40.96 -6.69
C LEU A 211 0.92 -41.47 -7.63
N THR A 212 -0.16 -41.98 -7.04
CA THR A 212 -1.43 -42.22 -7.74
C THR A 212 -2.11 -40.90 -8.11
N ASP A 213 -3.14 -40.95 -8.96
CA ASP A 213 -3.86 -39.75 -9.38
C ASP A 213 -4.54 -39.04 -8.20
N ASP A 214 -5.22 -39.78 -7.31
CA ASP A 214 -5.83 -39.24 -6.08
C ASP A 214 -4.77 -38.56 -5.19
N GLU A 215 -3.60 -39.20 -5.02
CA GLU A 215 -2.50 -38.63 -4.24
C GLU A 215 -1.90 -37.39 -4.92
N MET A 216 -1.89 -37.35 -6.25
CA MET A 216 -1.43 -36.19 -7.02
C MET A 216 -2.42 -35.02 -6.91
N GLN A 217 -3.73 -35.27 -6.95
CA GLN A 217 -4.75 -34.26 -6.69
C GLN A 217 -4.60 -33.68 -5.28
N ILE A 218 -4.39 -34.52 -4.28
CA ILE A 218 -4.14 -34.09 -2.89
C ILE A 218 -2.84 -33.28 -2.80
N PHE A 219 -1.75 -33.72 -3.47
CA PHE A 219 -0.51 -32.94 -3.51
C PHE A 219 -0.77 -31.54 -4.11
N LEU A 220 -1.41 -31.47 -5.28
CA LEU A 220 -1.70 -30.21 -5.98
C LEU A 220 -2.62 -29.31 -5.15
N HIS A 221 -3.61 -29.87 -4.45
CA HIS A 221 -4.44 -29.13 -3.49
C HIS A 221 -3.57 -28.40 -2.47
N TYR A 222 -2.68 -29.11 -1.77
CA TYR A 222 -1.80 -28.51 -0.78
C TYR A 222 -0.77 -27.56 -1.40
N ALA A 223 -0.29 -27.82 -2.61
CA ALA A 223 0.60 -26.92 -3.33
C ALA A 223 -0.10 -25.59 -3.66
N PHE A 224 -1.37 -25.61 -4.05
CA PHE A 224 -2.16 -24.41 -4.26
C PHE A 224 -2.48 -23.69 -2.94
N VAL A 225 -2.80 -24.42 -1.86
CA VAL A 225 -2.92 -23.81 -0.51
C VAL A 225 -1.61 -23.13 -0.11
N TYR A 226 -0.46 -23.74 -0.42
CA TYR A 226 0.85 -23.15 -0.16
C TYR A 226 1.05 -21.86 -0.95
N CYS A 227 0.71 -21.87 -2.23
CA CYS A 227 0.79 -20.69 -3.08
C CYS A 227 -0.11 -19.56 -2.56
N ALA A 228 -1.35 -19.87 -2.15
CA ALA A 228 -2.25 -18.90 -1.54
C ALA A 228 -1.63 -18.28 -0.28
N ALA A 229 -1.14 -19.12 0.65
CA ALA A 229 -0.57 -18.68 1.91
C ALA A 229 0.65 -17.75 1.72
N GLN A 230 1.47 -17.97 0.69
CA GLN A 230 2.60 -17.07 0.37
C GLN A 230 2.15 -15.63 0.07
N TYR A 231 1.07 -15.46 -0.70
CA TYR A 231 0.54 -14.13 -1.01
C TYR A 231 -0.22 -13.53 0.18
N GLU A 232 -0.94 -14.35 0.94
CA GLU A 232 -1.63 -13.87 2.14
C GLU A 232 -0.65 -13.42 3.22
N PHE A 233 0.47 -14.12 3.38
CA PHE A 233 1.52 -13.74 4.32
C PHE A 233 2.10 -12.36 4.00
N LYS A 234 2.27 -12.00 2.71
CA LYS A 234 2.71 -10.65 2.32
C LYS A 234 1.72 -9.56 2.76
N THR A 235 0.43 -9.84 2.70
CA THR A 235 -0.60 -8.92 3.23
C THR A 235 -0.58 -8.88 4.76
N THR A 236 -0.39 -10.04 5.42
CA THR A 236 -0.24 -10.11 6.88
C THR A 236 0.98 -9.33 7.38
N GLN A 237 2.11 -9.36 6.67
CA GLN A 237 3.28 -8.55 7.00
C GLN A 237 2.95 -7.04 7.00
N PHE A 238 2.19 -6.57 6.01
CA PHE A 238 1.72 -5.18 6.00
C PHE A 238 0.82 -4.85 7.20
N ASN A 239 -0.12 -5.75 7.51
CA ASN A 239 -1.02 -5.59 8.66
C ASN A 239 -0.26 -5.54 9.99
N ILE A 240 0.74 -6.42 10.18
CA ILE A 240 1.59 -6.43 11.38
C ILE A 240 2.36 -5.11 11.52
N LEU A 241 2.92 -4.58 10.43
CA LEU A 241 3.57 -3.26 10.45
C LEU A 241 2.60 -2.12 10.78
N ALA A 242 1.31 -2.31 10.49
CA ALA A 242 0.25 -1.39 10.84
C ALA A 242 -0.29 -1.58 12.28
N GLY A 243 0.19 -2.57 13.02
CA GLY A 243 -0.30 -2.90 14.36
C GLY A 243 -1.68 -3.57 14.39
N ILE A 244 -2.08 -4.23 13.29
CA ILE A 244 -3.34 -4.97 13.19
C ILE A 244 -3.09 -6.44 12.80
N THR A 245 -3.91 -7.34 13.33
CA THR A 245 -3.87 -8.79 13.04
C THR A 245 -5.28 -9.33 12.86
N TYR A 246 -5.43 -10.55 12.34
CA TYR A 246 -6.74 -11.21 12.32
C TYR A 246 -7.07 -11.85 13.69
N HIS A 247 -6.03 -12.34 14.38
CA HIS A 247 -6.08 -13.01 15.67
C HIS A 247 -4.92 -12.55 16.57
N ASN A 248 -5.20 -11.66 17.53
CA ASN A 248 -4.19 -11.08 18.41
C ASN A 248 -3.63 -12.04 19.48
N ASN A 249 -4.19 -13.23 19.62
CA ASN A 249 -3.77 -14.28 20.55
C ASN A 249 -2.91 -15.37 19.88
N LYS A 250 -2.56 -15.19 18.61
CA LYS A 250 -1.75 -16.13 17.83
C LYS A 250 -0.46 -15.46 17.35
N PRO A 251 0.62 -16.23 17.12
CA PRO A 251 1.82 -15.69 16.50
C PRO A 251 1.53 -15.01 15.16
N ASN A 252 2.31 -13.98 14.83
CA ASN A 252 2.15 -13.19 13.62
C ASN A 252 2.33 -14.01 12.32
N ASN A 253 3.16 -15.05 12.37
CA ASN A 253 3.37 -15.99 11.28
C ASN A 253 2.49 -17.23 11.34
N SER A 254 1.49 -17.26 12.24
CA SER A 254 0.61 -18.41 12.36
C SER A 254 -0.38 -18.49 11.20
N TYR A 255 -0.82 -19.71 10.87
CA TYR A 255 -1.79 -19.92 9.78
C TYR A 255 -3.08 -19.13 10.05
N GLU A 256 -3.52 -19.05 11.30
CA GLU A 256 -4.69 -18.26 11.69
C GLU A 256 -4.53 -16.74 11.42
N ASN A 257 -3.32 -16.19 11.57
CA ASN A 257 -3.04 -14.78 11.23
C ASN A 257 -2.69 -14.55 9.76
N ILE A 258 -2.51 -15.61 8.99
CA ILE A 258 -2.14 -15.54 7.57
C ILE A 258 -3.38 -15.73 6.71
N GLU A 259 -4.19 -16.74 7.04
CA GLU A 259 -5.38 -17.07 6.30
C GLU A 259 -6.38 -15.90 6.33
N GLN A 260 -6.61 -15.29 5.16
CA GLN A 260 -7.59 -14.23 5.04
C GLN A 260 -9.00 -14.83 5.04
N LYS A 261 -9.56 -15.05 6.24
CA LYS A 261 -10.91 -15.59 6.41
C LYS A 261 -11.95 -14.52 6.15
N TRP A 262 -12.67 -14.70 5.04
CA TRP A 262 -13.85 -13.93 4.71
C TRP A 262 -15.08 -14.65 5.24
N ARG A 263 -15.90 -13.94 6.01
CA ARG A 263 -17.17 -14.48 6.55
C ARG A 263 -18.34 -13.83 5.83
N PHE A 264 -19.29 -14.63 5.36
CA PHE A 264 -20.61 -14.10 5.01
C PHE A 264 -21.25 -13.45 6.24
N ILE A 265 -21.85 -12.27 6.05
CA ILE A 265 -22.48 -11.54 7.14
C ILE A 265 -23.80 -10.91 6.73
N THR A 266 -24.74 -10.89 7.65
CA THR A 266 -26.01 -10.16 7.57
C THR A 266 -25.86 -8.74 8.15
N ARG A 267 -26.77 -7.81 7.82
CA ARG A 267 -26.79 -6.48 8.46
C ARG A 267 -26.90 -6.59 9.97
N TYR A 268 -27.77 -7.49 10.46
CA TYR A 268 -27.98 -7.68 11.88
C TYR A 268 -26.69 -8.09 12.61
N GLU A 269 -25.97 -9.08 12.07
CA GLU A 269 -24.71 -9.53 12.66
C GLU A 269 -23.64 -8.45 12.66
N LEU A 270 -23.51 -7.67 11.58
CA LEU A 270 -22.55 -6.56 11.49
C LEU A 270 -22.85 -5.47 12.53
N LYS A 271 -24.10 -5.02 12.60
CA LYS A 271 -24.55 -4.03 13.60
C LYS A 271 -24.37 -4.54 15.03
N LYS A 272 -24.64 -5.83 15.25
CA LYS A 272 -24.45 -6.49 16.55
C LYS A 272 -22.98 -6.55 16.92
N ALA A 273 -22.09 -6.92 16.00
CA ALA A 273 -20.65 -6.95 16.24
C ALA A 273 -20.13 -5.57 16.66
N ILE A 274 -20.47 -4.52 15.92
CA ILE A 274 -20.10 -3.14 16.26
C ILE A 274 -20.64 -2.73 17.63
N SER A 275 -21.91 -3.06 17.92
CA SER A 275 -22.53 -2.70 19.21
C SER A 275 -21.87 -3.42 20.40
N ILE A 276 -21.48 -4.68 20.23
CA ILE A 276 -20.73 -5.43 21.24
C ILE A 276 -19.35 -4.81 21.45
N THR A 277 -18.63 -4.48 20.39
CA THR A 277 -17.32 -3.83 20.47
C THR A 277 -17.39 -2.47 21.18
N VAL A 278 -18.41 -1.66 20.85
CA VAL A 278 -18.69 -0.39 21.53
C VAL A 278 -18.96 -0.58 23.02
N PHE A 279 -19.77 -1.58 23.38
CA PHE A 279 -20.04 -1.91 24.78
C PHE A 279 -18.78 -2.32 25.55
N LYS A 280 -17.88 -3.05 24.88
CA LYS A 280 -16.60 -3.50 25.45
C LYS A 280 -15.51 -2.43 25.51
N LYS A 281 -15.74 -1.24 24.95
CA LYS A 281 -14.72 -0.17 24.84
C LYS A 281 -13.48 -0.62 24.05
N GLU A 282 -13.71 -1.43 23.03
CA GLU A 282 -12.68 -1.94 22.11
C GLU A 282 -12.79 -1.26 20.75
N ASP A 283 -11.73 -1.35 19.94
CA ASP A 283 -11.75 -0.90 18.56
C ASP A 283 -12.40 -1.94 17.64
N PHE A 284 -13.15 -1.47 16.64
CA PHE A 284 -13.69 -2.28 15.56
C PHE A 284 -13.03 -1.87 14.25
N PHE A 285 -12.42 -2.81 13.55
CA PHE A 285 -11.85 -2.60 12.23
C PHE A 285 -12.32 -3.71 11.31
N ALA A 286 -12.93 -3.35 10.18
CA ALA A 286 -13.42 -4.33 9.23
C ALA A 286 -13.33 -3.85 7.78
N ILE A 287 -13.05 -4.79 6.90
CA ILE A 287 -13.29 -4.63 5.47
C ILE A 287 -14.60 -5.34 5.14
N TYR A 288 -15.49 -4.64 4.45
CA TYR A 288 -16.72 -5.20 3.91
C TYR A 288 -16.61 -5.25 2.38
N ALA A 289 -16.90 -6.41 1.79
CA ALA A 289 -16.85 -6.64 0.36
C ALA A 289 -18.16 -7.25 -0.18
N ALA A 290 -18.65 -6.71 -1.28
CA ALA A 290 -19.83 -7.18 -2.01
C ALA A 290 -19.78 -6.69 -3.45
N GLN A 291 -20.38 -7.41 -4.40
CA GLN A 291 -20.52 -6.96 -5.80
C GLN A 291 -19.20 -6.51 -6.46
N LYS A 292 -18.10 -7.24 -6.20
CA LYS A 292 -16.74 -6.92 -6.68
C LYS A 292 -16.18 -5.57 -6.18
N HIS A 293 -16.71 -5.05 -5.07
CA HIS A 293 -16.28 -3.81 -4.44
C HIS A 293 -15.98 -4.04 -2.96
N ALA A 294 -15.08 -3.22 -2.39
CA ALA A 294 -14.67 -3.31 -1.00
C ALA A 294 -14.62 -1.92 -0.35
N THR A 295 -14.98 -1.89 0.93
CA THR A 295 -15.08 -0.69 1.77
C THR A 295 -14.49 -0.98 3.14
N ALA A 296 -14.15 0.06 3.90
CA ALA A 296 -13.70 -0.09 5.29
C ALA A 296 -14.71 0.50 6.27
N ILE A 297 -14.94 -0.20 7.38
CA ILE A 297 -15.81 0.20 8.48
C ILE A 297 -14.96 0.21 9.75
N THR A 298 -14.97 1.33 10.47
CA THR A 298 -14.22 1.44 11.73
C THR A 298 -15.06 2.04 12.85
N ALA A 299 -14.81 1.59 14.08
CA ALA A 299 -15.28 2.22 15.31
C ALA A 299 -14.11 2.27 16.27
N LYS A 300 -13.49 3.44 16.41
CA LYS A 300 -12.31 3.63 17.24
C LYS A 300 -12.68 4.23 18.59
N TYR A 301 -12.32 3.55 19.66
CA TYR A 301 -12.52 4.05 21.01
C TYR A 301 -11.49 5.13 21.33
N GLN A 302 -11.95 6.22 21.92
CA GLN A 302 -11.12 7.34 22.39
C GLN A 302 -11.17 7.35 23.93
N PRO A 303 -10.16 6.77 24.61
CA PRO A 303 -10.18 6.68 26.07
C PRO A 303 -10.19 8.04 26.77
N THR A 304 -9.57 9.06 26.16
CA THR A 304 -9.40 10.41 26.73
C THR A 304 -10.71 11.16 26.94
N ASN A 305 -11.71 10.91 26.10
CA ASN A 305 -13.03 11.54 26.18
C ASN A 305 -14.18 10.51 26.33
N ASN A 306 -13.84 9.23 26.54
CA ASN A 306 -14.78 8.11 26.64
C ASN A 306 -15.83 8.11 25.52
N ASN A 307 -15.38 8.38 24.29
CA ASN A 307 -16.23 8.46 23.10
C ASN A 307 -15.73 7.52 22.00
N TYR A 308 -16.52 7.38 20.93
CA TYR A 308 -16.15 6.67 19.72
C TYR A 308 -16.07 7.60 18.52
N GLN A 309 -15.09 7.33 17.66
CA GLN A 309 -15.05 7.83 16.29
C GLN A 309 -15.46 6.68 15.36
N PHE A 310 -16.61 6.83 14.71
CA PHE A 310 -17.09 5.91 13.69
C PHE A 310 -16.71 6.43 12.32
N SER A 311 -16.21 5.56 11.44
CA SER A 311 -15.87 5.92 10.08
C SER A 311 -16.30 4.84 9.07
N PHE A 312 -16.66 5.29 7.87
CA PHE A 312 -16.95 4.44 6.71
C PHE A 312 -16.22 5.00 5.50
N PHE A 313 -15.26 4.25 4.98
CA PHE A 313 -14.51 4.62 3.79
C PHE A 313 -15.02 3.84 2.57
N GLU A 314 -15.52 4.61 1.61
CA GLU A 314 -16.01 4.16 0.32
C GLU A 314 -15.03 4.67 -0.76
N PRO A 315 -14.18 3.82 -1.36
CA PRO A 315 -13.12 4.23 -2.30
C PRO A 315 -13.60 5.04 -3.51
N ASN A 316 -14.89 5.01 -3.86
CA ASN A 316 -15.46 5.81 -4.95
C ASN A 316 -16.15 7.11 -4.49
N LYS A 317 -16.33 7.34 -3.18
CA LYS A 317 -17.06 8.51 -2.65
C LYS A 317 -16.25 9.32 -1.63
N GLY A 318 -15.50 8.67 -0.74
CA GLY A 318 -14.80 9.34 0.34
C GLY A 318 -14.91 8.65 1.69
N VAL A 319 -14.58 9.40 2.74
CA VAL A 319 -14.75 8.98 4.13
C VAL A 319 -15.95 9.70 4.73
N PHE A 320 -16.89 8.92 5.24
CA PHE A 320 -17.91 9.38 6.17
C PHE A 320 -17.39 9.15 7.59
N TYR A 321 -17.57 10.11 8.48
CA TYR A 321 -17.17 9.94 9.88
C TYR A 321 -18.13 10.67 10.82
N THR A 322 -18.32 10.14 12.02
CA THR A 322 -19.30 10.62 13.00
C THR A 322 -18.96 10.12 14.40
N SER A 323 -19.37 10.84 15.45
CA SER A 323 -19.39 10.33 16.83
C SER A 323 -20.72 9.64 17.19
N ASP A 324 -21.76 9.82 16.37
CA ASP A 324 -23.06 9.19 16.56
C ASP A 324 -23.11 7.80 15.92
N LYS A 325 -23.16 6.77 16.77
CA LYS A 325 -23.30 5.36 16.38
C LYS A 325 -24.50 5.12 15.46
N ASN A 326 -25.63 5.78 15.70
CA ASN A 326 -26.85 5.55 14.93
C ASN A 326 -26.70 5.99 13.47
N LYS A 327 -25.91 7.03 13.21
CA LYS A 327 -25.58 7.42 11.84
C LYS A 327 -24.74 6.37 11.12
N LEU A 328 -23.76 5.74 11.78
CA LEU A 328 -23.05 4.59 11.21
C LEU A 328 -24.00 3.41 10.95
N MET A 329 -24.93 3.12 11.87
CA MET A 329 -25.92 2.06 11.64
C MET A 329 -26.79 2.33 10.40
N GLY A 330 -27.14 3.60 10.16
CA GLY A 330 -27.83 4.03 8.94
C GLY A 330 -26.99 3.91 7.66
N VAL A 331 -25.65 3.98 7.75
CA VAL A 331 -24.75 3.63 6.64
C VAL A 331 -24.84 2.13 6.36
N ILE A 332 -24.77 1.30 7.41
CA ILE A 332 -24.82 -0.17 7.28
C ILE A 332 -26.12 -0.65 6.66
N ASP A 333 -27.24 0.02 6.95
CA ASP A 333 -28.53 -0.28 6.31
C ASP A 333 -28.52 -0.09 4.80
N GLN A 334 -27.67 0.80 4.29
CA GLN A 334 -27.57 1.12 2.87
C GLN A 334 -26.49 0.33 2.13
N LEU A 335 -25.77 -0.57 2.81
CA LEU A 335 -24.78 -1.41 2.14
C LEU A 335 -25.46 -2.25 1.05
N PRO A 336 -24.81 -2.40 -0.12
CA PRO A 336 -25.34 -3.21 -1.21
C PRO A 336 -25.54 -4.66 -0.75
N ILE A 337 -26.39 -5.40 -1.45
CA ILE A 337 -26.60 -6.82 -1.16
C ILE A 337 -25.89 -7.62 -2.25
N ASP A 338 -24.92 -8.44 -1.86
CA ASP A 338 -24.43 -9.50 -2.73
C ASP A 338 -25.51 -10.58 -2.78
N SER A 339 -26.30 -10.62 -3.85
CA SER A 339 -27.34 -11.64 -4.01
C SER A 339 -26.72 -12.87 -4.67
N PRO A 340 -26.35 -13.94 -3.94
CA PRO A 340 -26.12 -15.22 -4.59
C PRO A 340 -27.45 -15.65 -5.23
N THR A 341 -27.44 -15.82 -6.55
CA THR A 341 -28.56 -16.28 -7.39
C THR A 341 -29.14 -17.64 -6.96
N SER A 342 -28.55 -18.30 -5.95
CA SER A 342 -28.96 -19.59 -5.42
C SER A 342 -29.71 -19.56 -4.07
N ILE A 343 -29.85 -18.41 -3.37
CA ILE A 343 -30.52 -18.36 -2.05
C ILE A 343 -31.98 -17.85 -2.12
N VAL A 344 -32.39 -17.21 -3.22
CA VAL A 344 -33.71 -16.55 -3.33
C VAL A 344 -34.83 -17.49 -3.83
N LYS A 345 -34.87 -18.74 -3.38
CA LYS A 345 -35.98 -19.66 -3.72
C LYS A 345 -36.99 -19.94 -2.60
N TYR A 346 -36.79 -19.43 -1.38
CA TYR A 346 -37.76 -19.68 -0.31
C TYR A 346 -37.96 -18.49 0.65
N ALA A 347 -39.25 -18.17 0.85
CA ALA A 347 -39.88 -17.49 2.00
C ALA A 347 -40.13 -15.96 1.93
N ASN A 348 -40.98 -15.51 2.86
CA ASN A 348 -41.72 -14.23 2.92
C ASN A 348 -40.93 -13.05 3.56
N LEU A 349 -41.23 -11.84 3.10
CA LEU A 349 -40.37 -10.65 3.08
C LEU A 349 -40.13 -9.86 4.39
N ASN A 350 -40.75 -10.17 5.54
CA ASN A 350 -40.67 -9.26 6.70
C ASN A 350 -39.65 -9.66 7.80
N GLU A 351 -39.22 -10.93 7.87
CA GLU A 351 -38.10 -11.36 8.75
C GLU A 351 -36.78 -11.58 7.98
N GLN A 352 -36.85 -11.60 6.65
CA GLN A 352 -35.74 -11.94 5.77
C GLN A 352 -34.65 -10.87 5.65
N GLU A 353 -34.97 -9.58 5.80
CA GLU A 353 -33.95 -8.51 5.76
C GLU A 353 -32.90 -8.64 6.88
N LYS A 354 -33.26 -9.31 7.99
CA LYS A 354 -32.35 -9.59 9.10
C LYS A 354 -31.42 -10.79 8.84
N LEU A 355 -31.83 -11.73 7.99
CA LEU A 355 -31.13 -12.99 7.74
C LEU A 355 -30.45 -13.04 6.36
N GLN A 356 -30.73 -12.10 5.46
CA GLN A 356 -30.11 -12.04 4.15
C GLN A 356 -28.63 -11.66 4.28
N PRO A 357 -27.70 -12.51 3.80
CA PRO A 357 -26.30 -12.13 3.69
C PRO A 357 -26.19 -10.91 2.77
N ILE A 358 -25.48 -9.88 3.21
CA ILE A 358 -25.26 -8.67 2.43
C ILE A 358 -23.90 -8.67 1.74
N GLY A 359 -22.98 -9.53 2.16
CA GLY A 359 -21.65 -9.65 1.58
C GLY A 359 -20.71 -10.36 2.52
N TYR A 360 -19.42 -10.15 2.31
CA TYR A 360 -18.34 -10.71 3.10
C TYR A 360 -17.72 -9.66 4.00
N ILE A 361 -17.27 -10.09 5.17
CA ILE A 361 -16.50 -9.26 6.08
C ILE A 361 -15.19 -9.93 6.45
N GLN A 362 -14.17 -9.10 6.62
CA GLN A 362 -12.91 -9.45 7.23
C GLN A 362 -12.72 -8.54 8.44
N LEU A 363 -12.46 -9.12 9.61
CA LEU A 363 -12.31 -8.41 10.88
C LEU A 363 -10.84 -8.35 11.29
N PHE A 364 -10.44 -7.22 11.86
CA PHE A 364 -9.09 -6.99 12.35
C PHE A 364 -9.12 -6.65 13.85
N GLN A 365 -8.05 -7.02 14.52
CA GLN A 365 -7.79 -6.76 15.93
C GLN A 365 -6.50 -5.96 16.08
N THR A 366 -6.50 -4.97 16.98
CA THR A 366 -5.30 -4.22 17.31
C THR A 366 -4.34 -5.09 18.12
N GLU A 367 -3.07 -5.08 17.74
CA GLU A 367 -2.00 -5.75 18.49
C GLU A 367 -1.55 -4.85 19.65
N LYS A 368 -1.81 -5.28 20.89
CA LYS A 368 -1.42 -4.51 22.08
C LYS A 368 0.10 -4.55 22.25
N GLY A 369 0.73 -3.38 22.33
CA GLY A 369 2.17 -3.25 22.59
C GLY A 369 3.07 -3.28 21.35
N ASN A 370 2.50 -3.30 20.14
CA ASN A 370 3.30 -3.16 18.93
C ASN A 370 3.95 -1.76 18.87
N THR A 371 5.28 -1.74 18.75
CA THR A 371 6.08 -0.51 18.66
C THR A 371 6.27 -0.06 17.22
N HIS A 372 5.97 -0.91 16.24
CA HIS A 372 6.03 -0.60 14.82
C HIS A 372 4.70 0.00 14.42
N ARG A 373 4.73 1.29 14.07
CA ARG A 373 3.56 2.06 13.64
C ARG A 373 3.83 2.57 12.25
N LEU A 374 2.89 2.33 11.33
CA LEU A 374 2.95 2.95 10.01
C LEU A 374 2.86 4.47 10.16
N ASN A 375 3.98 5.15 9.92
CA ASN A 375 3.99 6.59 9.87
C ASN A 375 3.36 7.05 8.56
N LEU A 376 2.35 7.92 8.66
CA LEU A 376 1.83 8.63 7.50
C LEU A 376 2.94 9.55 6.99
N GLN A 377 3.46 9.27 5.80
CA GLN A 377 4.45 10.13 5.16
C GLN A 377 3.78 11.43 4.72
N THR A 378 3.76 12.42 5.61
CA THR A 378 3.41 13.78 5.23
C THR A 378 4.63 14.46 4.65
N SER A 379 4.47 15.22 3.58
CA SER A 379 5.53 16.07 3.03
C SER A 379 5.88 17.16 4.04
N SER A 380 6.85 16.90 4.92
CA SER A 380 7.31 17.94 5.84
C SER A 380 7.96 19.05 5.02
N LYS A 381 7.81 20.31 5.45
CA LYS A 381 8.48 21.44 4.79
C LYS A 381 9.99 21.17 4.67
N LYS A 382 10.59 20.50 5.66
CA LYS A 382 12.01 20.13 5.66
C LYS A 382 12.34 19.15 4.52
N ASP A 383 11.59 18.08 4.35
CA ASP A 383 11.87 17.07 3.30
C ASP A 383 11.74 17.67 1.90
N VAL A 384 10.74 18.54 1.71
CA VAL A 384 10.56 19.28 0.46
C VAL A 384 11.75 20.19 0.19
N GLN A 385 12.27 20.88 1.21
CA GLN A 385 13.45 21.74 1.07
C GLN A 385 14.72 20.93 0.78
N LYS A 386 14.92 19.79 1.44
CA LYS A 386 16.04 18.88 1.13
C LYS A 386 16.01 18.44 -0.33
N GLN A 387 14.84 18.00 -0.82
CA GLN A 387 14.66 17.60 -2.21
C GLN A 387 14.89 18.79 -3.16
N ALA A 388 14.45 19.99 -2.78
CA ALA A 388 14.66 21.19 -3.58
C ALA A 388 16.14 21.55 -3.69
N LYS A 389 16.88 21.49 -2.59
CA LYS A 389 18.34 21.72 -2.58
C LYS A 389 19.05 20.72 -3.49
N GLU A 390 18.69 19.44 -3.39
CA GLU A 390 19.24 18.38 -4.24
C GLU A 390 18.98 18.66 -5.73
N VAL A 391 17.73 18.95 -6.11
CA VAL A 391 17.35 19.21 -7.51
C VAL A 391 18.04 20.47 -8.05
N LEU A 392 18.12 21.54 -7.24
CA LEU A 392 18.76 22.80 -7.63
C LEU A 392 20.28 22.62 -7.83
N ALA A 393 20.94 21.88 -6.94
CA ALA A 393 22.36 21.56 -7.02
C ALA A 393 22.69 20.65 -8.21
N GLN A 394 21.96 19.53 -8.38
CA GLN A 394 22.16 18.60 -9.49
C GLN A 394 22.05 19.29 -10.86
N LYS A 395 21.13 20.25 -10.99
CA LYS A 395 20.91 21.02 -12.22
C LYS A 395 21.79 22.27 -12.35
N LYS A 396 22.63 22.56 -11.36
CA LYS A 396 23.46 23.76 -11.27
C LYS A 396 22.70 25.05 -11.57
N VAL A 397 21.53 25.18 -10.95
CA VAL A 397 20.60 26.29 -11.24
C VAL A 397 21.24 27.62 -10.89
N SER A 398 20.98 28.65 -11.71
CA SER A 398 21.36 30.02 -11.42
C SER A 398 20.10 30.85 -11.14
N THR A 399 20.09 31.59 -10.04
CA THR A 399 19.05 32.55 -9.68
C THR A 399 19.63 33.95 -9.60
N SER A 400 18.82 34.96 -9.91
CA SER A 400 19.21 36.37 -9.80
C SER A 400 18.89 36.89 -8.41
N LEU A 401 19.88 37.52 -7.77
CA LEU A 401 19.74 38.29 -6.55
C LEU A 401 19.09 39.65 -6.83
N LYS A 402 18.70 40.37 -5.77
CA LYS A 402 17.95 41.65 -5.88
C LYS A 402 18.71 42.73 -6.66
N ASP A 403 20.03 42.68 -6.67
CA ASP A 403 20.90 43.61 -7.39
C ASP A 403 21.30 43.12 -8.80
N GLY A 404 20.75 41.99 -9.24
CA GLY A 404 21.02 41.38 -10.54
C GLY A 404 22.20 40.42 -10.57
N ASN A 405 22.98 40.28 -9.49
CA ASN A 405 24.05 39.28 -9.42
C ASN A 405 23.48 37.87 -9.48
N LYS A 406 24.28 36.93 -10.00
CA LYS A 406 23.85 35.54 -10.19
C LYS A 406 24.39 34.66 -9.07
N LEU A 407 23.49 34.03 -8.33
CA LEU A 407 23.80 32.97 -7.38
C LEU A 407 23.62 31.62 -8.09
N VAL A 408 24.60 30.73 -7.99
CA VAL A 408 24.58 29.41 -8.63
C VAL A 408 24.58 28.33 -7.55
N PHE A 409 23.65 27.37 -7.64
CA PHE A 409 23.63 26.19 -6.79
C PHE A 409 24.67 25.20 -7.30
N ILE A 410 25.63 24.78 -6.46
CA ILE A 410 26.79 24.00 -6.90
C ILE A 410 26.67 22.54 -6.47
N ASP A 411 26.37 22.32 -5.18
CA ASP A 411 26.31 20.99 -4.58
C ASP A 411 25.37 20.97 -3.38
N TYR A 412 24.91 19.79 -2.97
CA TYR A 412 24.13 19.59 -1.77
C TYR A 412 24.56 18.29 -1.06
N ASN A 413 24.95 18.42 0.21
CA ASN A 413 25.28 17.29 1.07
C ASN A 413 24.07 16.91 1.93
N PRO A 414 23.35 15.81 1.62
CA PRO A 414 22.14 15.42 2.34
C PRO A 414 22.40 14.93 3.77
N LEU A 415 23.61 14.48 4.09
CA LEU A 415 23.98 13.99 5.43
C LEU A 415 24.01 15.14 6.45
N ASN A 416 24.55 16.28 6.05
CA ASN A 416 24.70 17.45 6.90
C ASN A 416 23.65 18.54 6.61
N ASP A 417 22.76 18.32 5.63
CA ASP A 417 21.81 19.32 5.12
C ASP A 417 22.47 20.63 4.63
N GLU A 418 23.71 20.50 4.14
CA GLU A 418 24.55 21.62 3.74
C GLU A 418 24.44 21.86 2.23
N LEU A 419 24.07 23.09 1.86
CA LEU A 419 24.00 23.56 0.49
C LEU A 419 25.23 24.39 0.13
N THR A 420 25.86 24.08 -0.99
CA THR A 420 26.99 24.85 -1.53
C THR A 420 26.54 25.70 -2.71
N LEU A 421 26.84 26.99 -2.66
CA LEU A 421 26.47 27.99 -3.65
C LEU A 421 27.72 28.75 -4.13
N SER A 422 27.67 29.29 -5.34
CA SER A 422 28.69 30.17 -5.90
C SER A 422 28.09 31.53 -6.25
N LEU A 423 28.76 32.60 -5.83
CA LEU A 423 28.34 33.97 -6.06
C LEU A 423 29.50 34.80 -6.65
N PRO A 424 29.52 35.03 -7.97
CA PRO A 424 30.46 35.96 -8.60
C PRO A 424 30.10 37.41 -8.26
N LEU A 425 31.02 38.15 -7.67
CA LEU A 425 30.92 39.58 -7.35
C LEU A 425 32.14 40.33 -7.88
N GLY A 426 31.97 41.02 -9.01
CA GLY A 426 33.05 41.73 -9.69
C GLY A 426 34.16 40.76 -10.15
N LYS A 427 35.38 40.91 -9.62
CA LYS A 427 36.54 40.05 -9.93
C LYS A 427 36.69 38.85 -8.98
N ARG A 428 35.89 38.77 -7.91
CA ARG A 428 35.94 37.69 -6.92
C ARG A 428 34.75 36.77 -7.09
N THR A 429 34.93 35.49 -6.78
CA THR A 429 33.83 34.52 -6.67
C THR A 429 33.83 34.00 -5.24
N PHE A 430 32.69 34.11 -4.58
CA PHE A 430 32.48 33.63 -3.23
C PHE A 430 31.85 32.24 -3.26
N THR A 431 32.32 31.34 -2.41
CA THR A 431 31.68 30.05 -2.16
C THR A 431 30.91 30.16 -0.86
N ILE A 432 29.61 29.89 -0.91
CA ILE A 432 28.72 30.00 0.25
C ILE A 432 28.26 28.62 0.65
N TYR A 433 28.53 28.22 1.88
CA TYR A 433 28.07 26.98 2.48
C TYR A 433 26.92 27.32 3.45
N SER A 434 25.76 26.71 3.29
CA SER A 434 24.58 27.02 4.10
C SER A 434 23.97 25.76 4.73
N GLU A 435 23.85 25.75 6.05
CA GLU A 435 23.15 24.72 6.81
C GLU A 435 21.68 25.05 7.09
N LEU A 436 21.18 26.17 6.55
CA LEU A 436 19.79 26.55 6.74
C LEU A 436 18.86 25.60 6.01
N ASN A 437 17.79 25.21 6.69
CA ASN A 437 16.82 24.27 6.12
C ASN A 437 16.00 24.86 4.97
N ASP A 438 15.90 26.19 4.83
CA ASP A 438 14.98 26.87 3.92
C ASP A 438 15.75 27.69 2.88
N ILE A 439 15.61 27.33 1.60
CA ILE A 439 16.35 27.94 0.48
C ILE A 439 16.06 29.43 0.34
N ASP A 440 14.80 29.83 0.51
CA ASP A 440 14.39 31.23 0.35
C ASP A 440 15.01 32.08 1.47
N THR A 441 15.01 31.56 2.71
CA THR A 441 15.71 32.19 3.85
C THR A 441 17.22 32.31 3.60
N THR A 442 17.88 31.27 3.06
CA THR A 442 19.29 31.35 2.68
C THR A 442 19.53 32.49 1.70
N ILE A 443 18.69 32.60 0.67
CA ILE A 443 18.84 33.61 -0.38
C ILE A 443 18.54 35.01 0.13
N ASP A 444 17.54 35.18 1.00
CA ASP A 444 17.24 36.45 1.63
C ASP A 444 18.39 36.93 2.53
N LEU A 445 19.03 36.02 3.27
CA LEU A 445 20.22 36.34 4.07
C LEU A 445 21.42 36.73 3.20
N ILE A 446 21.64 36.03 2.08
CA ILE A 446 22.69 36.41 1.11
C ILE A 446 22.40 37.80 0.56
N ASN A 447 21.16 38.08 0.12
CA ASN A 447 20.76 39.40 -0.38
C ASN A 447 20.98 40.50 0.66
N ALA A 448 20.62 40.25 1.92
CA ALA A 448 20.75 41.25 2.99
C ALA A 448 22.22 41.55 3.34
N SER A 449 23.08 40.53 3.28
CA SER A 449 24.48 40.62 3.74
C SER A 449 25.49 40.88 2.62
N MET A 450 25.06 40.86 1.36
CA MET A 450 25.95 40.92 0.19
C MET A 450 26.88 42.14 0.17
N HIS A 451 26.45 43.27 0.72
CA HIS A 451 27.25 44.50 0.81
C HIS A 451 28.51 44.34 1.68
N GLU A 452 28.53 43.35 2.59
CA GLU A 452 29.67 43.07 3.47
C GLU A 452 30.74 42.20 2.77
N TYR A 453 30.35 41.40 1.77
CA TYR A 453 31.21 40.36 1.20
C TYR A 453 32.51 40.91 0.59
N PRO A 454 32.53 42.07 -0.11
CA PRO A 454 33.78 42.65 -0.62
C PRO A 454 34.80 42.98 0.48
N THR A 455 34.36 43.19 1.72
CA THR A 455 35.23 43.50 2.86
C THR A 455 35.86 42.26 3.49
N TYR A 456 35.35 41.08 3.15
CA TYR A 456 35.83 39.82 3.70
C TYR A 456 37.18 39.41 3.09
N LYS A 457 38.07 38.88 3.95
CA LYS A 457 39.40 38.42 3.56
C LYS A 457 39.33 37.14 2.74
N GLU A 458 38.53 36.18 3.20
CA GLU A 458 38.34 34.90 2.53
C GLU A 458 37.15 34.94 1.57
N ASN A 459 37.21 34.12 0.52
CA ASN A 459 36.11 33.95 -0.43
C ASN A 459 35.05 32.94 0.05
N ASP A 460 35.35 32.17 1.10
CA ASP A 460 34.43 31.21 1.66
C ASP A 460 33.57 31.86 2.75
N ILE A 461 32.26 31.70 2.62
CA ILE A 461 31.25 32.25 3.52
C ILE A 461 30.41 31.09 4.04
N TYR A 462 30.14 31.09 5.33
CA TYR A 462 29.36 30.06 5.96
C TYR A 462 28.13 30.65 6.64
N ILE A 463 26.97 30.05 6.40
CA ILE A 463 25.69 30.39 7.02
C ILE A 463 25.26 29.20 7.87
N ASP A 464 25.35 29.34 9.18
CA ASP A 464 25.02 28.27 10.11
C ASP A 464 23.50 28.03 10.18
N TRP A 465 23.09 26.96 10.86
CA TRP A 465 21.67 26.61 11.04
C TRP A 465 20.84 27.67 11.81
N LYS A 466 21.49 28.63 12.48
CA LYS A 466 20.84 29.78 13.14
C LYS A 466 20.75 31.02 12.24
N GLY A 467 21.29 30.95 11.03
CA GLY A 467 21.35 32.07 10.09
C GLY A 467 22.49 33.06 10.38
N GLN A 468 23.48 32.68 11.17
CA GLN A 468 24.68 33.51 11.41
C GLN A 468 25.65 33.37 10.24
N ILE A 469 26.13 34.52 9.75
CA ILE A 469 27.10 34.58 8.65
C ILE A 469 28.51 34.67 9.24
N LEU A 470 29.35 33.71 8.88
CA LEU A 470 30.72 33.58 9.35
C LEU A 470 31.67 33.59 8.16
N ASN A 471 32.66 34.48 8.17
CA ASN A 471 33.82 34.46 7.27
C ASN A 471 35.00 33.78 7.99
N ARG A 472 34.92 32.45 8.20
CA ARG A 472 35.96 31.67 8.88
C ARG A 472 36.17 30.32 8.19
N LEU A 473 37.43 29.87 8.16
CA LEU A 473 37.80 28.51 7.76
C LEU A 473 37.05 27.49 8.64
N LYS A 474 36.33 26.56 7.99
CA LYS A 474 35.74 25.39 8.64
C LYS A 474 36.90 24.58 9.24
N LYS A 475 37.07 24.59 10.56
CA LYS A 475 37.92 23.58 11.19
C LYS A 475 37.16 22.27 11.09
N HIS A 476 37.69 21.36 10.27
CA HIS A 476 37.21 19.99 10.09
C HIS A 476 37.04 19.26 11.42
#